data_AF-I1CK41-F1
#
_entry.id   AF-I1CK41-F1
#
_cell.length_a   1.000
_cell.length_b   1.000
_cell.length_c   1.000
_cell.angle_alpha   90.00
_cell.angle_beta   90.00
_cell.angle_gamma   90.00
#
_symmetry.space_group_name_H-M   'P 1'
#
loop_
_entity.id
_entity.type
_entity.pdbx_description
1 polymer ?
#
loop_
_entity_poly.entity_id
_entity_poly.type
_entity_poly.pdbx_seq_one_letter_code
_entity_poly.pdbx_strand_id
1 'polypeptide(L)'
;MAGYFITFRSSYIKSNWSWRLPWLVQLIVSILFLFSVCFLPYSPRWLISQGRESEGLMVLAKVHGLSKNHWLVQKEYKEIRLQTEADRKNANEQNYAQLFKVPNLERTLLAFFISIATCFTGNVVISYYAPHIFKNAGLDDVSISLALTGGIGLLSLIANMISLKWWDPLQLHGQSVPMSIQQRYSA
;
A
#
# COMPACT_ATOMS: atom_id res chain seq x y z
N MET A 1 -9.82 -0.03 11.59
CA MET A 1 -10.15 -1.08 12.58
C MET A 1 -10.08 -0.56 14.01
N ALA A 2 -8.92 -0.06 14.48
CA ALA A 2 -8.81 0.56 15.81
C ALA A 2 -9.81 1.72 16.03
N GLY A 3 -10.10 2.51 14.99
CA GLY A 3 -11.10 3.59 15.04
C GLY A 3 -12.51 3.12 15.46
N TYR A 4 -12.96 1.94 15.02
CA TYR A 4 -14.29 1.40 15.39
C TYR A 4 -14.38 1.02 16.86
N PHE A 5 -13.29 0.53 17.45
CA PHE A 5 -13.24 0.21 18.87
C PHE A 5 -13.14 1.48 19.74
N ILE A 6 -12.45 2.50 19.25
CA ILE A 6 -12.35 3.80 19.92
C ILE A 6 -13.71 4.50 19.88
N THR A 7 -14.43 4.47 18.76
CA THR A 7 -15.79 5.03 18.64
C THR A 7 -16.82 4.22 19.42
N PHE A 8 -16.69 2.89 19.45
CA PHE A 8 -17.51 2.03 20.32
C PHE A 8 -17.30 2.35 21.80
N ARG A 9 -16.05 2.55 22.24
CA ARG A 9 -15.80 2.93 23.63
C ARG A 9 -16.28 4.35 23.94
N SER A 10 -16.18 5.27 22.99
CA SER A 10 -16.59 6.65 23.17
C SER A 10 -18.11 6.86 23.06
N SER A 11 -18.88 5.93 22.46
CA SER A 11 -20.35 6.00 22.40
C SER A 11 -21.03 5.93 23.77
N TYR A 12 -20.38 5.31 24.76
CA TYR A 12 -20.87 5.25 26.14
C TYR A 12 -20.74 6.59 26.90
N ILE A 13 -20.06 7.59 26.33
CA ILE A 13 -19.89 8.91 26.94
C ILE A 13 -21.12 9.77 26.61
N LYS A 14 -21.94 10.12 27.62
CA LYS A 14 -23.16 10.94 27.48
C LYS A 14 -22.92 12.44 27.16
N SER A 15 -21.75 12.80 26.66
CA SER A 15 -21.33 14.19 26.41
C SER A 15 -20.80 14.36 24.99
N ASN A 16 -20.69 15.60 24.52
CA ASN A 16 -20.11 15.97 23.22
C ASN A 16 -18.67 15.43 23.00
N TRP A 17 -18.02 14.96 24.05
CA TRP A 17 -16.74 14.26 23.99
C TRP A 17 -16.80 12.92 23.24
N SER A 18 -17.98 12.31 23.09
CA SER A 18 -18.17 11.03 22.40
C SER A 18 -17.64 11.03 20.97
N TRP A 19 -17.86 12.11 20.21
CA TRP A 19 -17.37 12.21 18.84
C TRP A 19 -16.01 12.92 18.73
N ARG A 20 -15.66 13.82 19.66
CA ARG A 20 -14.39 14.56 19.62
C ARG A 20 -13.18 13.69 19.95
N LEU A 21 -13.33 12.73 20.86
CA LEU A 21 -12.24 11.88 21.32
C LEU A 21 -11.64 11.00 20.21
N PRO A 22 -12.44 10.30 19.38
CA PRO A 22 -11.92 9.57 18.22
C PRO A 22 -11.07 10.42 17.27
N TRP A 23 -11.53 11.64 16.95
CA TRP A 23 -10.80 12.58 16.10
C TRP A 23 -9.47 13.01 16.72
N LEU A 24 -9.47 13.32 18.02
CA LEU A 24 -8.26 13.73 18.73
C LEU A 24 -7.21 12.60 18.80
N VAL A 25 -7.66 11.37 19.06
CA VAL A 25 -6.77 10.20 19.04
C VAL A 25 -6.18 10.00 17.64
N GLN A 26 -6.99 10.15 16.59
CA GLN A 26 -6.50 10.02 15.21
C GLN A 26 -5.49 11.11 14.84
N LEU A 27 -5.67 12.34 15.31
CA LEU A 27 -4.69 13.43 15.15
C LEU A 27 -3.36 13.12 15.84
N ILE A 28 -3.39 12.59 17.06
CA ILE A 28 -2.18 12.20 17.79
C ILE A 28 -1.40 11.14 17.01
N VAL A 29 -2.08 10.12 16.49
CA VAL A 29 -1.45 9.07 15.68
C VAL A 29 -0.84 9.66 14.41
N SER A 30 -1.55 10.54 13.69
CA SER A 30 -1.03 11.21 12.49
C SER A 30 0.21 12.06 12.77
N ILE A 31 0.23 12.78 13.90
CA ILE A 31 1.39 13.58 14.33
C ILE A 31 2.59 12.67 14.62
N LEU A 32 2.37 11.55 15.32
CA LEU A 32 3.42 10.56 15.57
C LEU A 32 4.00 9.98 14.26
N PHE A 33 3.13 9.69 13.28
CA PHE A 33 3.58 9.30 11.95
C PHE A 33 4.39 10.39 11.25
N LEU A 34 3.97 11.66 11.34
CA LEU A 34 4.69 12.79 10.74
C LEU A 34 6.11 12.92 11.31
N PHE A 35 6.26 12.81 12.64
CA PHE A 35 7.58 12.80 13.28
C PHE A 35 8.42 11.59 12.85
N SER A 36 7.78 10.44 12.61
CA SER A 36 8.49 9.21 12.18
C SER A 36 9.08 9.34 10.77
N VAL A 37 8.41 10.07 9.87
CA VAL A 37 8.91 10.31 8.50
C VAL A 37 10.23 11.08 8.50
N CYS A 38 10.47 11.96 9.48
CA CYS A 38 11.74 12.69 9.60
C CYS A 38 12.95 11.78 9.85
N PHE A 39 12.75 10.55 10.35
CA PHE A 39 13.83 9.59 10.60
C PHE A 39 14.02 8.57 9.48
N LEU A 40 13.11 8.50 8.50
CA LEU A 40 13.22 7.56 7.39
C LEU A 40 14.27 8.02 6.38
N PRO A 41 15.19 7.13 5.95
CA PRO A 41 16.07 7.46 4.84
C PRO A 41 15.26 7.66 3.56
N TYR A 42 15.73 8.53 2.67
CA TYR A 42 15.15 8.68 1.35
C TYR A 42 15.21 7.37 0.55
N SER A 43 14.24 7.18 -0.35
CA SER A 43 14.20 6.01 -1.22
C SER A 43 15.49 5.88 -2.03
N PRO A 44 16.15 4.70 -2.08
CA PRO A 44 17.39 4.51 -2.82
C PRO A 44 17.23 4.80 -4.32
N ARG A 45 16.05 4.51 -4.89
CA ARG A 45 15.72 4.83 -6.29
C ARG A 45 15.71 6.34 -6.55
N TRP A 46 15.17 7.12 -5.63
CA TRP A 46 15.14 8.58 -5.73
C TRP A 46 16.54 9.19 -5.58
N LEU A 47 17.36 8.67 -4.65
CA LEU A 47 18.74 9.14 -4.48
C LEU A 47 19.57 8.94 -5.75
N ILE A 48 19.45 7.77 -6.40
CA ILE A 48 20.14 7.47 -7.66
C ILE A 48 19.63 8.38 -8.80
N SER A 49 18.31 8.64 -8.86
CA SER A 49 17.76 9.54 -9.89
C SER A 49 18.13 11.01 -9.70
N GLN A 50 18.55 11.42 -8.52
CA GLN A 50 19.14 12.75 -8.24
C GLN A 50 20.67 12.78 -8.40
N GLY A 51 21.31 11.68 -8.83
CA GLY A 51 22.77 11.59 -8.98
C GLY A 51 23.54 11.34 -7.68
N ARG A 52 22.86 11.10 -6.55
CA ARG A 52 23.45 10.73 -5.25
C ARG A 52 23.68 9.20 -5.17
N GLU A 53 24.45 8.68 -6.11
CA GLU A 53 24.70 7.25 -6.32
C GLU A 53 25.30 6.55 -5.09
N SER A 54 26.32 7.16 -4.46
CA SER A 54 27.03 6.58 -3.32
C SER A 54 26.15 6.42 -2.07
N GLU A 55 25.24 7.36 -1.85
CA GLU A 55 24.27 7.33 -0.76
C GLU A 55 23.14 6.36 -1.05
N GLY A 56 22.63 6.33 -2.29
CA GLY A 56 21.66 5.34 -2.74
C GLY A 56 22.15 3.91 -2.53
N LEU A 57 23.42 3.63 -2.87
CA LEU A 57 24.05 2.32 -2.62
C LEU A 57 24.18 2.01 -1.12
N MET A 58 24.45 3.00 -0.28
CA MET A 58 24.53 2.82 1.17
C MET A 58 23.17 2.49 1.78
N VAL A 59 22.11 3.19 1.35
CA VAL A 59 20.74 2.91 1.77
C VAL A 59 20.29 1.53 1.28
N LEU A 60 20.60 1.18 0.03
CA LEU A 60 20.25 -0.12 -0.55
C LEU A 60 20.92 -1.29 0.19
N ALA A 61 22.20 -1.13 0.54
CA ALA A 61 22.94 -2.07 1.36
C ALA A 61 22.35 -2.21 2.77
N LYS A 62 21.93 -1.09 3.39
CA LYS A 62 21.29 -1.07 4.71
C LYS A 62 19.93 -1.78 4.71
N VAL A 63 19.12 -1.59 3.65
CA VAL A 63 17.81 -2.26 3.51
C VAL A 63 17.98 -3.78 3.37
N HIS A 64 18.99 -4.22 2.63
CA HIS A 64 19.29 -5.65 2.47
C HIS A 64 20.03 -6.28 3.65
N GLY A 65 20.57 -5.46 4.57
CA GLY A 65 21.45 -5.95 5.65
C GLY A 65 22.78 -6.55 5.13
N LEU A 66 23.20 -6.21 3.91
CA LEU A 66 24.37 -6.78 3.24
C LEU A 66 25.44 -5.72 2.98
N SER A 67 26.67 -6.15 2.69
CA SER A 67 27.74 -5.24 2.27
C SER A 67 27.43 -4.59 0.92
N LYS A 68 27.91 -3.36 0.71
CA LYS A 68 27.80 -2.63 -0.56
C LYS A 68 28.33 -3.40 -1.76
N ASN A 69 29.32 -4.27 -1.53
CA ASN A 69 29.96 -5.08 -2.58
C ASN A 69 29.29 -6.44 -2.80
N HIS A 70 28.23 -6.75 -2.04
CA HIS A 70 27.52 -8.00 -2.21
C HIS A 70 26.85 -8.05 -3.59
N TRP A 71 26.93 -9.20 -4.26
CA TRP A 71 26.48 -9.37 -5.65
C TRP A 71 25.02 -8.94 -5.86
N LEU A 72 24.14 -9.24 -4.90
CA LEU A 72 22.72 -8.89 -4.95
C LEU A 72 22.50 -7.37 -4.94
N VAL A 73 23.17 -6.66 -4.04
CA VAL A 73 23.09 -5.19 -3.91
C VAL A 73 23.63 -4.52 -5.17
N GLN A 74 24.75 -5.04 -5.71
CA GLN A 74 25.34 -4.53 -6.94
C GLN A 74 24.47 -4.80 -8.17
N LYS A 75 23.78 -5.95 -8.22
CA LYS A 75 22.84 -6.29 -9.29
C LYS A 75 21.67 -5.31 -9.29
N GLU A 76 21.00 -5.15 -8.16
CA GLU A 76 19.84 -4.25 -8.05
C GLU A 76 20.24 -2.79 -8.29
N TYR A 77 21.40 -2.36 -7.79
CA TYR A 77 21.95 -1.04 -8.07
C TYR A 77 22.10 -0.78 -9.57
N LYS A 78 22.65 -1.74 -10.33
CA LYS A 78 22.79 -1.63 -11.79
C LYS A 78 21.43 -1.59 -12.48
N GLU A 79 20.48 -2.41 -12.06
CA GLU A 79 19.12 -2.40 -12.62
C GLU A 79 18.43 -1.03 -12.43
N ILE A 80 18.50 -0.46 -11.22
CA ILE A 80 17.93 0.86 -10.92
C ILE A 80 18.62 1.95 -11.75
N ARG A 81 19.94 1.88 -11.89
CA ARG A 81 20.71 2.83 -12.70
C ARG A 81 20.32 2.77 -14.17
N LEU A 82 20.22 1.57 -14.74
CA LEU A 82 19.80 1.37 -16.14
C LEU A 82 18.40 1.91 -16.39
N GLN A 83 17.44 1.66 -15.48
CA GLN A 83 16.10 2.21 -15.57
C GLN A 83 16.12 3.75 -15.51
N THR A 84 16.87 4.32 -14.56
CA THR A 84 16.99 5.78 -14.41
C THR A 84 17.60 6.44 -15.65
N GLU A 85 18.62 5.82 -16.26
CA GLU A 85 19.24 6.32 -17.49
C GLU A 85 18.28 6.23 -18.69
N ALA A 86 17.48 5.17 -18.79
CA ALA A 86 16.43 5.05 -19.81
C ALA A 86 15.36 6.12 -19.63
N ASP A 87 14.90 6.35 -18.39
CA ASP A 87 13.91 7.37 -18.06
C ASP A 87 14.41 8.78 -18.39
N ARG A 88 15.68 9.08 -18.08
CA ARG A 88 16.31 10.37 -18.41
C ARG A 88 16.44 10.60 -19.92
N LYS A 89 16.76 9.57 -20.70
CA LYS A 89 16.82 9.67 -22.18
C LYS A 89 15.44 9.96 -22.77
N ASN A 90 14.39 9.42 -22.14
CA ASN A 90 13.00 9.59 -22.57
C ASN A 90 12.28 10.75 -21.82
N ALA A 91 13.03 11.61 -21.11
CA ALA A 91 12.46 12.63 -20.22
C ALA A 91 11.56 13.63 -20.95
N ASN A 92 11.86 13.94 -22.21
CA ASN A 92 11.03 14.83 -23.05
C ASN A 92 9.68 14.21 -23.44
N GLU A 93 9.52 12.90 -23.31
CA GLU A 93 8.29 12.20 -23.69
C GLU A 93 7.42 11.80 -22.51
N GLN A 94 7.87 11.98 -21.25
CA GLN A 94 7.15 11.60 -20.03
C GLN A 94 5.90 12.45 -19.79
N ASN A 95 4.89 12.20 -20.61
CA ASN A 95 3.56 12.77 -20.51
C ASN A 95 2.58 11.66 -20.12
N TYR A 96 1.52 11.99 -19.39
CA TYR A 96 0.49 11.02 -18.98
C TYR A 96 -0.13 10.27 -20.16
N ALA A 97 -0.06 10.84 -21.37
CA ALA A 97 -0.45 10.18 -22.61
C ALA A 97 0.35 8.90 -22.93
N GLN A 98 1.59 8.74 -22.43
CA GLN A 98 2.38 7.52 -22.63
C GLN A 98 1.78 6.29 -21.93
N LEU A 99 0.97 6.47 -20.89
CA LEU A 99 0.30 5.34 -20.23
C LEU A 99 -0.70 4.65 -21.18
N PHE A 100 -1.23 5.39 -22.14
CA PHE A 100 -2.18 4.90 -23.15
C PHE A 100 -1.50 4.53 -24.48
N LYS A 101 -0.16 4.50 -24.54
CA LYS A 101 0.60 4.05 -25.70
C LYS A 101 1.13 2.63 -25.49
N VAL A 102 1.27 1.87 -26.57
CA VAL A 102 1.94 0.55 -26.57
C VAL A 102 3.42 0.75 -26.18
N PRO A 103 4.01 -0.11 -25.32
CA PRO A 103 3.48 -1.34 -24.72
C PRO A 103 2.75 -1.16 -23.38
N ASN A 104 2.68 0.05 -22.83
CA ASN A 104 2.09 0.30 -21.52
C ASN A 104 0.56 0.17 -21.50
N LEU A 105 -0.11 0.30 -22.65
CA LEU A 105 -1.56 0.25 -22.77
C LEU A 105 -2.18 -1.00 -22.12
N GLU A 106 -1.65 -2.19 -22.38
CA GLU A 106 -2.18 -3.44 -21.80
C GLU A 106 -2.06 -3.46 -20.28
N ARG A 107 -0.93 -2.99 -19.75
CA ARG A 107 -0.68 -2.91 -18.30
C ARG A 107 -1.59 -1.89 -17.63
N THR A 108 -1.78 -0.73 -18.27
CA THR A 108 -2.67 0.33 -17.80
C THR A 108 -4.12 -0.13 -17.79
N LEU A 109 -4.58 -0.79 -18.86
CA LEU A 109 -5.95 -1.34 -18.92
C LEU A 109 -6.15 -2.43 -17.88
N LEU A 110 -5.20 -3.34 -17.69
CA LEU A 110 -5.28 -4.36 -16.65
C LEU A 110 -5.39 -3.75 -15.25
N ALA A 111 -4.54 -2.76 -14.93
CA ALA A 111 -4.60 -2.04 -13.66
C ALA A 111 -5.94 -1.32 -13.45
N PHE A 112 -6.50 -0.74 -14.52
CA PHE A 112 -7.81 -0.10 -14.52
C PHE A 112 -8.93 -1.11 -14.24
N PHE A 113 -8.97 -2.23 -14.96
CA PHE A 113 -9.97 -3.28 -14.75
C PHE A 113 -9.87 -3.93 -13.37
N ILE A 114 -8.66 -4.15 -12.85
CA ILE A 114 -8.45 -4.66 -11.48
C ILE A 114 -9.00 -3.66 -10.46
N SER A 115 -8.75 -2.36 -10.66
CA SER A 115 -9.25 -1.31 -9.77
C SER A 115 -10.78 -1.26 -9.77
N ILE A 116 -11.39 -1.35 -10.96
CA ILE A 116 -12.84 -1.44 -11.11
C ILE A 116 -13.38 -2.70 -10.42
N ALA A 117 -12.84 -3.88 -10.73
CA ALA A 117 -13.27 -5.13 -10.14
C ALA A 117 -13.21 -5.07 -8.60
N THR A 118 -12.17 -4.45 -8.05
CA THR A 118 -12.02 -4.22 -6.60
C THR A 118 -13.13 -3.32 -6.05
N CYS A 119 -13.47 -2.22 -6.72
CA CYS A 119 -14.58 -1.35 -6.29
C CYS A 119 -15.94 -2.05 -6.39
N PHE A 120 -16.15 -2.87 -7.43
CA PHE A 120 -17.40 -3.62 -7.65
C PHE A 120 -17.64 -4.71 -6.60
N THR A 121 -16.62 -5.13 -5.84
CA THR A 121 -16.83 -5.99 -4.65
C THR A 121 -17.70 -5.33 -3.59
N GLY A 122 -17.90 -4.01 -3.64
CA GLY A 122 -18.79 -3.28 -2.74
C GLY A 122 -18.25 -3.16 -1.31
N ASN A 123 -16.98 -3.49 -1.05
CA ASN A 123 -16.40 -3.49 0.29
C ASN A 123 -16.60 -2.15 1.05
N VAL A 124 -16.48 -1.02 0.35
CA VAL A 124 -16.70 0.32 0.93
C VAL A 124 -18.17 0.54 1.29
N VAL A 125 -19.08 0.15 0.40
CA VAL A 125 -20.53 0.29 0.59
C VAL A 125 -20.99 -0.57 1.77
N ILE A 126 -20.55 -1.82 1.84
CA ILE A 126 -20.87 -2.74 2.95
C ILE A 126 -20.39 -2.15 4.28
N SER A 127 -19.15 -1.66 4.33
CA SER A 127 -18.59 -1.10 5.57
C SER A 127 -19.33 0.17 6.02
N TYR A 128 -19.77 1.00 5.07
CA TYR A 128 -20.49 2.24 5.36
C TYR A 128 -21.93 1.98 5.85
N TYR A 129 -22.63 1.03 5.23
CA TYR A 129 -24.02 0.71 5.58
C TYR A 129 -24.16 -0.39 6.62
N ALA A 130 -23.07 -1.03 7.05
CA ALA A 130 -23.11 -2.10 8.06
C ALA A 130 -23.95 -1.73 9.30
N PRO A 131 -23.82 -0.53 9.91
CA PRO A 131 -24.65 -0.17 11.07
C PRO A 131 -26.14 -0.06 10.73
N HIS A 132 -26.49 0.42 9.53
CA HIS A 132 -27.87 0.51 9.07
C HIS A 132 -28.46 -0.88 8.75
N ILE A 133 -27.65 -1.78 8.17
CA ILE A 133 -28.04 -3.16 7.87
C ILE A 133 -28.33 -3.91 9.17
N PHE A 134 -27.48 -3.77 10.18
CA PHE A 134 -27.69 -4.41 11.48
C PHE A 134 -28.90 -3.86 12.21
N LYS A 135 -29.15 -2.55 12.13
CA LYS A 135 -30.38 -1.95 12.65
C LYS A 135 -31.64 -2.55 12.00
N ASN A 136 -31.65 -2.67 10.67
CA ASN A 136 -32.76 -3.29 9.94
C ASN A 136 -32.95 -4.78 10.25
N ALA A 137 -31.90 -5.47 10.72
CA ALA A 137 -31.94 -6.86 11.15
C ALA A 137 -32.49 -7.05 12.59
N GLY A 138 -32.93 -5.97 13.26
CA GLY A 138 -33.52 -6.01 14.61
C GLY A 138 -32.53 -5.74 15.75
N LEU A 139 -31.31 -5.30 15.45
CA LEU A 139 -30.31 -4.88 16.45
C LEU A 139 -30.38 -3.35 16.61
N ASP A 140 -31.31 -2.88 17.44
CA ASP A 140 -31.60 -1.44 17.59
C ASP A 140 -30.51 -0.63 18.33
N ASP A 141 -29.58 -1.30 19.04
CA ASP A 141 -28.50 -0.62 19.74
C ASP A 141 -27.35 -0.27 18.80
N VAL A 142 -27.11 1.04 18.65
CA VAL A 142 -26.00 1.63 17.89
C VAL A 142 -24.65 1.13 18.40
N SER A 143 -24.53 0.85 19.70
CA SER A 143 -23.30 0.34 20.29
C SER A 143 -23.02 -1.10 19.81
N ILE A 144 -24.05 -1.96 19.78
CA ILE A 144 -23.92 -3.34 19.28
C ILE A 144 -23.55 -3.33 17.79
N SER A 145 -24.17 -2.46 17.00
CA SER A 145 -23.85 -2.30 15.58
C SER A 145 -22.39 -1.89 15.34
N LEU A 146 -21.87 -0.93 16.13
CA LEU A 146 -20.46 -0.51 16.08
C LEU A 146 -19.50 -1.65 16.45
N ALA A 147 -19.83 -2.44 17.48
CA ALA A 147 -19.03 -3.60 17.88
C ALA A 147 -19.00 -4.68 16.79
N LEU A 148 -20.13 -4.98 16.16
CA LEU A 148 -20.23 -5.95 15.07
C LEU A 148 -19.46 -5.50 13.82
N THR A 149 -19.53 -4.22 13.45
CA THR A 149 -18.69 -3.66 12.38
C THR A 149 -17.19 -3.75 12.73
N GLY A 150 -16.83 -3.50 13.99
CA GLY A 150 -15.46 -3.74 14.48
C GLY A 150 -15.03 -5.21 14.35
N GLY A 151 -15.94 -6.15 14.63
CA GLY A 151 -15.74 -7.59 14.48
C GLY A 151 -15.54 -8.02 13.02
N ILE A 152 -16.32 -7.48 12.08
CA ILE A 152 -16.09 -7.67 10.64
C ILE A 152 -14.68 -7.21 10.26
N GLY A 153 -14.26 -6.05 10.76
CA GLY A 153 -12.92 -5.52 10.52
C GLY A 153 -11.78 -6.43 11.01
N LEU A 154 -11.97 -7.11 12.15
CA LEU A 154 -11.04 -8.13 12.66
C LEU A 154 -11.01 -9.37 11.76
N LEU A 155 -12.17 -9.86 11.30
CA LEU A 155 -12.24 -10.98 10.37
C LEU A 155 -11.52 -10.65 9.06
N SER A 156 -11.72 -9.43 8.53
CA SER A 156 -10.98 -8.95 7.36
C SER A 156 -9.47 -8.89 7.59
N LEU A 157 -9.00 -8.54 8.80
CA LEU A 157 -7.57 -8.60 9.13
C LEU A 157 -7.03 -10.03 9.08
N ILE A 158 -7.76 -10.99 9.65
CA ILE A 158 -7.35 -12.41 9.62
C ILE A 158 -7.31 -12.93 8.19
N ALA A 159 -8.33 -12.63 7.39
CA ALA A 159 -8.37 -13.00 5.98
C ALA A 159 -7.19 -12.40 5.18
N ASN A 160 -6.84 -11.13 5.44
CA ASN A 160 -5.68 -10.49 4.82
C ASN A 160 -4.35 -11.14 5.23
N MET A 161 -4.20 -11.55 6.49
CA MET A 161 -2.99 -12.27 6.95
C MET A 161 -2.86 -13.64 6.29
N ILE A 162 -3.97 -14.38 6.14
CA ILE A 162 -3.99 -15.67 5.43
C ILE A 162 -3.61 -15.46 3.96
N SER A 163 -4.18 -14.43 3.33
CA SER A 163 -3.84 -14.04 1.96
C SER A 163 -2.34 -13.81 1.83
N LEU A 164 -1.75 -12.91 2.63
CA LEU A 164 -0.31 -12.59 2.55
C LEU A 164 0.57 -13.85 2.56
N LYS A 165 0.29 -14.79 3.49
CA LYS A 165 1.03 -16.04 3.61
C LYS A 165 0.95 -16.93 2.36
N TRP A 166 -0.15 -16.88 1.63
CA TRP A 166 -0.34 -17.63 0.38
C TRP A 166 0.30 -16.95 -0.83
N TRP A 167 0.37 -15.62 -0.84
CA TRP A 167 0.89 -14.85 -1.97
C TRP A 167 2.43 -14.83 -2.02
N ASP A 168 3.12 -14.76 -0.88
CA ASP A 168 4.59 -14.70 -0.87
C ASP A 168 5.26 -15.91 -1.55
N PRO A 169 4.83 -17.17 -1.31
CA PRO A 169 5.40 -18.33 -2.00
C PRO A 169 5.12 -18.35 -3.51
N LEU A 170 3.98 -17.82 -3.95
CA LEU A 170 3.61 -17.77 -5.37
C LEU A 170 4.45 -16.75 -6.14
N GLN A 171 4.78 -15.62 -5.53
CA GLN A 171 5.66 -14.61 -6.14
C GLN A 171 7.09 -15.12 -6.31
N LEU A 172 7.63 -15.85 -5.33
CA LEU A 172 8.95 -16.47 -5.43
C LEU A 172 9.03 -17.48 -6.58
N HIS A 173 7.95 -18.24 -6.83
CA HIS A 173 7.85 -19.12 -8.00
C HIS A 173 7.78 -18.33 -9.31
N GLY A 174 7.05 -17.21 -9.35
CA GLY A 174 6.96 -16.35 -10.53
C GLY A 174 8.27 -15.63 -10.89
N GLN A 175 9.14 -15.35 -9.92
CA GLN A 175 10.47 -14.76 -10.18
C GLN A 175 11.53 -15.77 -10.65
N SER A 176 11.23 -17.08 -10.61
CA SER A 176 12.09 -18.14 -11.17
C SER A 176 11.99 -18.26 -12.70
N VAL A 177 11.07 -17.52 -13.33
CA VAL A 177 10.92 -17.47 -14.78
C VAL A 177 12.16 -16.80 -15.39
N PRO A 178 12.86 -17.44 -16.34
CA PRO A 178 14.12 -16.94 -16.90
C PRO A 178 13.96 -15.54 -17.51
N MET A 179 14.97 -14.67 -17.28
CA MET A 179 15.00 -13.26 -17.73
C MET A 179 14.72 -13.04 -19.23
N SER A 180 14.90 -14.07 -20.07
CA SER A 180 14.58 -14.02 -21.50
C SER A 180 13.09 -13.79 -21.78
N ILE A 181 12.20 -14.19 -20.86
CA ILE A 181 10.76 -13.98 -20.98
C ILE A 181 10.39 -12.56 -20.51
N GLN A 182 11.02 -12.05 -19.45
CA GLN A 182 10.79 -10.68 -18.96
C GLN A 182 11.21 -9.62 -19.99
N GLN A 183 12.30 -9.87 -20.73
CA GLN A 183 12.75 -8.98 -21.81
C GLN A 183 11.78 -8.90 -23.00
N ARG A 184 11.00 -9.97 -23.26
CA ARG A 184 9.95 -9.95 -24.29
C ARG A 184 8.75 -9.07 -23.94
N TYR A 185 8.54 -8.78 -22.66
CA TYR A 185 7.46 -7.88 -22.20
C TYR A 185 7.93 -6.45 -21.97
N SER A 186 9.24 -6.17 -22.07
CA SER A 186 9.84 -4.84 -21.90
C SER A 186 10.34 -4.20 -23.19
N ALA A 187 10.04 -4.80 -24.34
CA ALA A 187 10.24 -4.25 -25.69
C ALA A 187 8.87 -3.91 -26.28
#